data_AF-K2R3V0-F1
#
_entry.id   AF-K2R3V0-F1
#
_cell.length_a   1.000
_cell.length_b   1.000
_cell.length_c   1.000
_cell.angle_alpha   90.00
_cell.angle_beta   90.00
_cell.angle_gamma   90.00
#
_symmetry.space_group_name_H-M   'P 1'
#
loop_
_entity.id
_entity.type
_entity.pdbx_description
1 polymer ?
#
loop_
_entity_poly.entity_id
_entity_poly.type
_entity_poly.pdbx_seq_one_letter_code
_entity_poly.pdbx_strand_id
1 'polypeptide(L)'
;MWRAEHRRIRCHGHVVNLIVQAFLFMHSQEAVEAACKQIEELDEASYDMDMIEAWKRSKGLGWREMGPLGKVHNIAIHIRANDYRYNLFKRRAGRVLGLDNDTRWNSWFLLLDVTLEKQEHVKWYQDKYYDSLM
;
A
#
# COMPACT_ATOMS: atom_id res chain seq x y z
N MET A 1 23.63 33.08 12.81
CA MET A 1 24.17 31.76 12.39
C MET A 1 22.98 30.81 12.24
N TRP A 2 22.50 30.59 11.02
CA TRP A 2 21.43 29.61 10.76
C TRP A 2 22.06 28.21 10.81
N ARG A 3 21.70 27.41 11.83
CA ARG A 3 22.06 26.00 11.92
C ARG A 3 20.98 25.19 11.19
N ALA A 4 21.32 24.61 10.03
CA ALA A 4 20.43 23.81 9.20
C ALA A 4 20.09 22.42 9.79
N GLU A 5 20.56 22.11 10.99
CA GLU A 5 20.55 20.74 11.54
C GLU A 5 19.30 20.38 12.37
N HIS A 6 18.36 21.31 12.64
CA HIS A 6 17.37 21.06 13.72
C HIS A 6 15.90 21.33 13.40
N ARG A 7 15.49 21.51 12.13
CA ARG A 7 14.04 21.66 11.81
C ARG A 7 13.71 21.10 10.43
N ARG A 8 13.72 19.78 10.29
CA ARG A 8 13.09 19.14 9.12
C ARG A 8 11.59 19.03 9.38
N ILE A 9 10.84 19.92 8.73
CA ILE A 9 9.38 19.96 8.82
C ILE A 9 8.83 18.85 7.92
N ARG A 10 8.00 17.96 8.46
CA ARG A 10 7.35 16.91 7.65
C ARG A 10 6.36 17.55 6.66
N CYS A 11 6.33 17.07 5.42
CA CYS A 11 5.27 17.48 4.51
C CYS A 11 3.95 16.80 4.91
N HIS A 12 2.83 17.50 4.79
CA HIS A 12 1.52 16.95 5.17
C HIS A 12 1.20 15.65 4.42
N GLY A 13 1.61 15.54 3.15
CA GLY A 13 1.45 14.32 2.38
C GLY A 13 2.20 13.11 2.97
N HIS A 14 3.38 13.33 3.54
CA HIS A 14 4.14 12.28 4.23
C HIS A 14 3.44 11.84 5.52
N VAL A 15 2.92 12.78 6.32
CA VAL A 15 2.14 12.45 7.52
C VAL A 15 0.89 11.63 7.18
N VAL A 16 0.15 12.02 6.15
CA VAL A 16 -1.02 11.27 5.67
C VAL A 16 -0.63 9.87 5.20
N ASN A 17 0.48 9.72 4.48
CA ASN A 17 0.99 8.42 4.04
C ASN A 17 1.25 7.49 5.23
N LEU A 18 1.88 7.99 6.29
CA LEU A 18 2.18 7.20 7.49
C LEU A 18 0.90 6.73 8.19
N ILE A 19 -0.08 7.62 8.37
CA ILE A 19 -1.37 7.29 8.99
C ILE A 19 -2.10 6.20 8.19
N VAL A 20 -2.13 6.34 6.85
CA VAL A 20 -2.78 5.37 5.97
C VAL A 20 -2.08 4.01 6.05
N GLN A 21 -0.75 3.97 6.09
CA GLN A 21 0.01 2.73 6.22
C GLN A 21 -0.23 2.05 7.57
N ALA A 22 -0.23 2.81 8.66
CA ALA A 22 -0.57 2.29 9.99
C ALA A 22 -1.97 1.69 9.98
N PHE A 23 -2.95 2.40 9.43
CA PHE A 23 -4.33 1.92 9.36
C PHE A 23 -4.49 0.64 8.52
N LEU A 24 -3.84 0.56 7.35
CA LEU A 24 -4.03 -0.56 6.43
C LEU A 24 -3.33 -1.84 6.88
N PHE A 25 -2.20 -1.73 7.59
CA PHE A 25 -1.30 -2.86 7.82
C PHE A 25 -1.13 -3.26 9.28
N MET A 26 -1.61 -2.46 10.24
CA MET A 26 -1.52 -2.84 11.65
C MET A 26 -2.65 -3.79 12.04
N HIS A 27 -2.31 -4.76 12.89
CA HIS A 27 -3.20 -5.86 13.27
C HIS A 27 -4.04 -5.58 14.52
N SER A 28 -3.88 -4.42 15.17
CA SER A 28 -4.67 -4.04 16.35
C SER A 28 -4.93 -2.53 16.43
N GLN A 29 -6.04 -2.15 17.06
CA GLN A 29 -6.41 -0.75 17.27
C GLN A 29 -5.37 -0.04 18.15
N GLU A 30 -4.84 -0.73 19.15
CA GLU A 30 -3.81 -0.23 20.06
C GLU A 30 -2.52 0.05 19.30
N ALA A 31 -2.19 -0.78 18.30
CA ALA A 31 -1.05 -0.55 17.42
C ALA A 31 -1.27 0.73 16.59
N VAL A 32 -2.46 0.91 16.00
CA VAL A 32 -2.79 2.12 15.22
C VAL A 32 -2.76 3.37 16.11
N GLU A 33 -3.32 3.33 17.31
CA GLU A 33 -3.31 4.47 18.24
C GLU A 33 -1.90 4.78 18.75
N ALA A 34 -1.07 3.78 19.00
CA ALA A 34 0.34 3.97 19.32
C ALA A 34 1.08 4.63 18.15
N ALA A 35 0.83 4.19 16.92
CA ALA A 35 1.39 4.83 15.73
C ALA A 35 0.91 6.27 15.55
N CYS A 36 -0.36 6.57 15.81
CA CYS A 36 -0.86 7.94 15.73
C CYS A 36 -0.23 8.84 16.80
N LYS A 37 -0.18 8.38 18.07
CA LYS A 37 0.40 9.15 19.18
C LYS A 37 1.86 9.47 18.94
N GLN A 38 2.67 8.48 18.56
CA GLN A 38 4.08 8.79 18.39
C GLN A 38 4.27 9.67 17.10
N ILE A 39 3.41 9.60 16.06
CA ILE A 39 3.46 10.52 14.88
C ILE A 39 3.32 11.98 15.34
N GLU A 40 2.52 12.24 16.36
CA GLU A 40 2.36 13.57 16.96
C GLU A 40 3.57 14.00 17.79
N GLU A 41 4.31 13.05 18.38
CA GLU A 41 5.35 13.31 19.41
C GLU A 41 6.81 13.32 18.91
N LEU A 42 7.17 12.71 17.76
CA LEU A 42 8.58 12.42 17.43
C LEU A 42 9.24 13.28 16.32
N ASP A 43 10.51 13.65 16.55
CA ASP A 43 11.41 14.21 15.53
C ASP A 43 11.98 13.09 14.64
N GLU A 44 12.38 13.44 13.42
CA GLU A 44 12.55 12.60 12.21
C GLU A 44 13.18 11.18 12.31
N ALA A 45 13.90 10.84 13.38
CA ALA A 45 14.77 9.66 13.41
C ALA A 45 14.15 8.36 13.99
N SER A 46 13.12 8.42 14.83
CA SER A 46 12.67 7.22 15.57
C SER A 46 11.37 6.58 15.07
N TYR A 47 10.58 7.27 14.23
CA TYR A 47 9.41 6.65 13.57
C TYR A 47 9.75 5.69 12.45
N ASP A 48 10.88 5.94 11.82
CA ASP A 48 11.21 5.41 10.51
C ASP A 48 11.84 4.02 10.58
N MET A 49 12.11 3.49 11.78
CA MET A 49 12.74 2.18 11.95
C MET A 49 11.79 1.12 12.45
N ASP A 50 11.22 1.20 13.65
CA ASP A 50 10.48 0.04 14.21
C ASP A 50 9.18 -0.27 13.45
N MET A 51 8.43 0.75 13.04
CA MET A 51 7.22 0.59 12.21
C MET A 51 7.55 0.16 10.79
N ILE A 52 8.55 0.78 10.17
CA ILE A 52 9.05 0.37 8.84
C ILE A 52 9.62 -1.04 8.89
N GLU A 53 10.25 -1.45 9.99
CA GLU A 53 10.85 -2.77 10.14
C GLU A 53 9.78 -3.82 10.41
N ALA A 54 8.75 -3.52 11.20
CA ALA A 54 7.57 -4.36 11.34
C ALA A 54 6.83 -4.51 10.00
N TRP A 55 6.64 -3.41 9.28
CA TRP A 55 6.02 -3.42 7.94
C TRP A 55 6.91 -4.10 6.88
N LYS A 56 8.24 -3.89 6.90
CA LYS A 56 9.20 -4.60 6.03
C LYS A 56 9.27 -6.08 6.39
N ARG A 57 9.14 -6.45 7.67
CA ARG A 57 8.98 -7.84 8.11
C ARG A 57 7.70 -8.42 7.53
N SER A 58 6.55 -7.74 7.66
CA SER A 58 5.29 -8.19 7.05
C SER A 58 5.34 -8.24 5.51
N LYS A 59 6.06 -7.33 4.84
CA LYS A 59 6.37 -7.42 3.40
C LYS A 59 7.28 -8.61 3.08
N GLY A 60 8.26 -8.89 3.93
CA GLY A 60 9.24 -9.96 3.78
C GLY A 60 8.69 -11.36 4.06
N LEU A 61 7.68 -11.48 4.93
CA LEU A 61 6.93 -12.72 5.17
C LEU A 61 5.96 -13.06 4.01
N GLY A 62 5.75 -12.09 3.11
CA GLY A 62 5.08 -12.27 1.83
C GLY A 62 3.67 -11.69 1.80
N TRP A 63 3.30 -11.06 0.68
CA TRP A 63 1.98 -10.46 0.45
C TRP A 63 0.78 -11.39 0.69
N ARG A 64 0.99 -12.70 0.81
CA ARG A 64 -0.07 -13.66 1.16
C ARG A 64 -0.59 -13.45 2.58
N GLU A 65 0.26 -13.03 3.52
CA GLU A 65 -0.11 -12.79 4.92
C GLU A 65 -0.89 -11.49 5.13
N MET A 66 -0.81 -10.55 4.18
CA MET A 66 -1.56 -9.28 4.22
C MET A 66 -3.04 -9.42 3.79
N GLY A 67 -3.54 -10.65 3.67
CA GLY A 67 -4.95 -10.93 3.43
C GLY A 67 -5.49 -10.29 2.14
N PRO A 68 -6.66 -9.62 2.17
CA PRO A 68 -7.25 -9.00 0.98
C PRO A 68 -6.36 -7.95 0.30
N LEU A 69 -5.62 -7.13 1.06
CA LEU A 69 -4.78 -6.08 0.50
C LEU A 69 -3.62 -6.67 -0.31
N GLY A 70 -2.98 -7.72 0.21
CA GLY A 70 -1.92 -8.41 -0.50
C GLY A 70 -2.40 -9.15 -1.75
N LYS A 71 -3.64 -9.67 -1.74
CA LYS A 71 -4.26 -10.23 -2.96
C LYS A 71 -4.44 -9.15 -4.04
N VAL A 72 -4.95 -7.97 -3.68
CA VAL A 72 -5.13 -6.86 -4.61
C VAL A 72 -3.79 -6.40 -5.19
N HIS A 73 -2.76 -6.26 -4.34
CA HIS A 73 -1.40 -5.95 -4.76
C HIS A 73 -0.86 -6.97 -5.78
N ASN A 74 -0.96 -8.27 -5.46
CA ASN A 74 -0.47 -9.34 -6.34
C ASN A 74 -1.20 -9.35 -7.69
N ILE A 75 -2.52 -9.13 -7.71
CA ILE A 75 -3.29 -9.00 -8.95
C ILE A 75 -2.80 -7.80 -9.77
N ALA A 76 -2.62 -6.65 -9.13
CA ALA A 76 -2.16 -5.43 -9.81
C ALA A 76 -0.76 -5.61 -10.43
N ILE A 77 0.17 -6.25 -9.71
CA ILE A 77 1.49 -6.62 -10.23
C ILE A 77 1.35 -7.62 -11.38
N HIS A 78 0.58 -8.69 -11.21
CA HIS A 78 0.46 -9.75 -12.20
C HIS A 78 -0.14 -9.28 -13.53
N ILE A 79 -1.10 -8.35 -13.48
CA ILE A 79 -1.67 -7.68 -14.66
C ILE A 79 -0.58 -6.87 -15.38
N ARG A 80 0.25 -6.14 -14.64
CA ARG A 80 1.27 -5.25 -15.22
C ARG A 80 2.56 -5.93 -15.66
N ALA A 81 2.87 -7.10 -15.11
CA ALA A 81 4.09 -7.83 -15.44
C ALA A 81 4.13 -8.33 -16.90
N ASN A 82 3.03 -8.25 -17.64
CA ASN A 82 2.96 -8.74 -19.02
C ASN A 82 1.97 -7.90 -19.86
N ASP A 83 2.41 -7.41 -21.01
CA ASP A 83 1.61 -6.60 -21.93
C ASP A 83 0.32 -7.29 -22.40
N TYR A 84 0.36 -8.61 -22.60
CA TYR A 84 -0.83 -9.39 -22.93
C TYR A 84 -1.87 -9.30 -21.80
N ARG A 85 -1.45 -9.48 -20.55
CA ARG A 85 -2.35 -9.42 -19.37
C ARG A 85 -2.87 -8.02 -19.15
N TYR A 86 -2.01 -7.01 -19.30
CA TYR A 86 -2.38 -5.60 -19.22
C TYR A 86 -3.47 -5.26 -20.24
N ASN A 87 -3.24 -5.58 -21.52
CA ASN A 87 -4.17 -5.28 -22.59
C ASN A 87 -5.44 -6.13 -22.52
N LEU A 88 -5.35 -7.38 -22.07
CA LEU A 88 -6.49 -8.25 -21.82
C LEU A 88 -7.41 -7.64 -20.76
N PHE A 89 -6.86 -7.22 -19.61
CA PHE A 89 -7.64 -6.60 -18.54
C PHE A 89 -8.21 -5.25 -19.01
N LYS A 90 -7.38 -4.40 -19.64
CA LYS A 90 -7.80 -3.08 -20.14
C LYS A 90 -8.96 -3.17 -21.12
N ARG A 91 -8.93 -4.12 -22.06
CA ARG A 91 -10.02 -4.32 -23.04
C ARG A 91 -11.32 -4.75 -22.37
N ARG A 92 -11.24 -5.55 -21.32
CA ARG A 92 -12.43 -6.04 -20.59
C ARG A 92 -13.01 -4.97 -19.65
N ALA A 93 -12.15 -4.33 -18.85
CA ALA A 93 -12.56 -3.45 -17.76
C ALA A 93 -12.60 -1.96 -18.15
N GLY A 94 -12.10 -1.58 -19.32
CA GLY A 94 -11.95 -0.19 -19.79
C GLY A 94 -10.86 0.61 -19.05
N ARG A 95 -10.43 0.14 -17.88
CA ARG A 95 -9.40 0.75 -17.03
C ARG A 95 -8.59 -0.35 -16.34
N VAL A 96 -7.30 -0.12 -16.15
CA VAL A 96 -6.42 -1.04 -15.41
C VAL A 96 -6.26 -0.53 -13.98
N LEU A 97 -6.09 -1.45 -13.03
CA LEU A 97 -5.78 -1.15 -11.63
C LEU A 97 -4.57 -0.22 -11.52
N GLY A 98 -4.42 0.54 -10.45
CA GLY A 98 -3.17 1.27 -10.14
C GLY A 98 -2.04 0.33 -9.72
N LEU A 99 -0.87 0.88 -9.41
CA LEU A 99 0.09 0.22 -8.50
C LEU A 99 0.09 1.03 -7.22
N ASP A 100 0.11 0.34 -6.08
CA ASP A 100 0.49 0.95 -4.83
C ASP A 100 1.98 1.33 -4.85
N ASN A 101 2.30 2.44 -4.20
CA ASN A 101 3.65 2.98 -4.06
C ASN A 101 3.79 3.50 -2.63
N ASP A 102 4.79 3.00 -1.92
CA ASP A 102 5.01 3.28 -0.51
C ASP A 102 5.33 4.76 -0.24
N THR A 103 5.71 5.53 -1.27
CA THR A 103 6.03 6.96 -1.18
C THR A 103 4.90 7.90 -1.60
N ARG A 104 3.85 7.38 -2.27
CA ARG A 104 2.74 8.20 -2.79
C ARG A 104 1.50 7.96 -1.94
N TRP A 105 1.19 8.93 -1.07
CA TRP A 105 0.16 8.85 -0.04
C TRP A 105 -1.23 8.38 -0.50
N ASN A 106 -1.62 8.59 -1.76
CA ASN A 106 -2.92 8.19 -2.29
C ASN A 106 -2.91 6.93 -3.17
N SER A 107 -1.78 6.24 -3.35
CA SER A 107 -1.69 5.12 -4.29
C SER A 107 -2.57 3.93 -3.88
N TRP A 108 -2.62 3.62 -2.58
CA TRP A 108 -3.47 2.56 -2.04
C TRP A 108 -4.94 2.90 -2.20
N PHE A 109 -5.34 4.13 -1.89
CA PHE A 109 -6.70 4.60 -2.12
C PHE A 109 -7.11 4.45 -3.58
N LEU A 110 -6.31 4.95 -4.53
CA LEU A 110 -6.59 4.86 -5.96
C LEU A 110 -6.65 3.40 -6.46
N LEU A 111 -5.80 2.52 -5.93
CA LEU A 111 -5.83 1.10 -6.25
C LEU A 111 -7.12 0.46 -5.77
N LEU A 112 -7.49 0.67 -4.50
CA LEU A 112 -8.68 0.09 -3.88
C LEU A 112 -9.97 0.62 -4.52
N ASP A 113 -10.05 1.93 -4.77
CA ASP A 113 -11.18 2.57 -5.44
C ASP A 113 -11.46 1.94 -6.80
N VAL A 114 -10.44 1.82 -7.66
CA VAL A 114 -10.59 1.17 -8.98
C VAL A 114 -10.87 -0.33 -8.86
N THR A 115 -10.32 -0.98 -7.82
CA THR A 115 -10.54 -2.41 -7.58
C THR A 115 -12.01 -2.68 -7.24
N LEU A 116 -12.61 -1.83 -6.41
CA LEU A 116 -14.03 -1.91 -6.06
C LEU A 116 -14.92 -1.50 -7.24
N GLU A 117 -14.56 -0.44 -7.97
CA GLU A 117 -15.26 -0.01 -9.20
C GLU A 117 -15.30 -1.14 -10.25
N LYS A 118 -14.22 -1.92 -10.37
CA LYS A 118 -14.06 -3.01 -11.36
C LYS A 118 -14.12 -4.40 -10.72
N GLN A 119 -14.78 -4.56 -9.58
CA GLN A 119 -14.74 -5.79 -8.78
C GLN A 119 -15.12 -7.05 -9.58
N GLU A 120 -16.12 -6.96 -10.47
CA GLU A 120 -16.50 -8.08 -11.34
C GLU A 120 -15.33 -8.55 -12.23
N HIS A 121 -14.60 -7.61 -12.82
CA HIS A 121 -13.48 -7.92 -13.69
C HIS A 121 -12.25 -8.38 -12.90
N VAL A 122 -12.05 -7.84 -11.70
CA VAL A 122 -11.01 -8.30 -10.77
C VAL A 122 -11.26 -9.75 -10.35
N LYS A 123 -12.52 -10.09 -9.99
CA LYS A 123 -12.92 -11.45 -9.64
C LYS A 123 -12.71 -12.40 -10.82
N TRP A 124 -13.18 -12.02 -12.02
CA TRP A 124 -12.93 -12.80 -13.23
C TRP A 124 -11.43 -13.04 -13.48
N TYR A 125 -10.60 -12.02 -13.27
CA TYR A 125 -9.16 -12.14 -13.45
C TYR A 125 -8.54 -13.08 -12.42
N GLN A 126 -8.97 -12.98 -11.16
CA GLN A 126 -8.56 -13.86 -10.08
C GLN A 126 -8.92 -15.32 -10.40
N ASP A 127 -10.16 -15.59 -10.83
CA ASP A 127 -10.60 -16.94 -11.19
C ASP A 127 -9.81 -17.50 -12.38
N LYS A 128 -9.49 -16.65 -13.37
CA LYS A 128 -8.72 -17.05 -14.57
C LYS A 128 -7.25 -17.37 -14.28
N TYR A 129 -6.64 -16.68 -13.31
CA TYR A 129 -5.21 -16.74 -13.01
C TYR A 129 -4.91 -17.27 -11.60
N TYR A 130 -5.85 -18.01 -11.01
CA TYR A 130 -5.81 -18.50 -9.64
C TYR A 130 -4.47 -19.17 -9.28
N ASP A 131 -4.01 -20.09 -10.13
CA ASP A 131 -2.77 -20.85 -9.91
C ASP A 131 -1.50 -20.00 -9.99
N SER A 132 -1.54 -18.89 -10.73
CA SER A 132 -0.40 -17.97 -10.90
C SER A 132 -0.40 -16.79 -9.91
N LEU A 133 -1.49 -16.60 -9.18
CA LEU A 133 -1.65 -15.56 -8.15
C LEU A 133 -1.41 -16.09 -6.73
N MET A 134 -1.53 -17.41 -6.53
CA MET A 134 -1.14 -18.15 -5.33
C MET A 134 0.14 -18.96 -5.52
#